data_AF-A0A1C7E7C3-F1
#
_entry.id   AF-A0A1C7E7C3-F1
#
_cell.length_a   1.000
_cell.length_b   1.000
_cell.length_c   1.000
_cell.angle_alpha   90.00
_cell.angle_beta   90.00
_cell.angle_gamma   90.00
#
_symmetry.space_group_name_H-M   'P 1'
#
loop_
_entity.id
_entity.type
_entity.pdbx_description
1 polymer ?
#
loop_
_entity_poly.entity_id
_entity_poly.type
_entity_poly.pdbx_seq_one_letter_code
_entity_poly.pdbx_strand_id
1 'polypeptide(L)'
;MTNQKYKKKSGSKTGWLTKEIMKDLSDSYMEPYRHVQKLKSDELDPSTIRIFHHVEKYQRFYRIIFSKYVPMAYYYLLFDQVNQLLNQDIDQKHQSYNTNMFSAYQANAILGMIIEWHRQDFQQTAAEMNELLVEILNSHDHQ
;
A
#
# COMPACT_ATOMS: atom_id res chain seq x y z
N MET A 1 37.39 -15.75 -27.42
CA MET A 1 36.08 -16.24 -26.94
C MET A 1 36.16 -16.32 -25.42
N THR A 2 35.66 -15.32 -24.70
CA THR A 2 35.91 -15.17 -23.26
C THR A 2 34.61 -15.37 -22.47
N ASN A 3 34.72 -16.25 -21.47
CA ASN A 3 33.69 -16.84 -20.63
C ASN A 3 32.54 -15.93 -20.18
N GLN A 4 31.35 -16.20 -20.70
CA GLN A 4 30.06 -15.75 -20.19
C GLN A 4 29.47 -16.81 -19.24
N LYS A 5 30.22 -17.18 -18.20
CA LYS A 5 29.81 -18.18 -17.19
C LYS A 5 30.09 -17.70 -15.76
N TYR A 6 29.49 -16.58 -15.36
CA TYR A 6 29.17 -16.35 -13.95
C TYR A 6 27.78 -15.72 -13.81
N LYS A 7 26.80 -16.60 -13.97
CA LYS A 7 25.44 -16.44 -13.47
C LYS A 7 25.52 -16.40 -11.94
N LYS A 8 25.48 -15.22 -11.32
CA LYS A 8 25.21 -15.08 -9.87
C LYS A 8 23.82 -14.48 -9.69
N LYS A 9 22.81 -15.35 -9.77
CA LYS A 9 21.48 -15.12 -9.21
C LYS A 9 21.66 -15.10 -7.68
N SER A 10 22.03 -13.95 -7.11
CA SER A 10 21.70 -13.64 -5.73
C SER A 10 20.76 -12.44 -5.80
N GLY A 11 19.47 -12.66 -5.58
CA GLY A 11 18.59 -11.53 -5.26
C GLY A 11 19.22 -10.78 -4.09
N SER A 12 19.30 -9.46 -4.17
CA SER A 12 19.80 -8.65 -3.06
C SER A 12 18.98 -8.98 -1.80
N LYS A 13 19.62 -8.94 -0.62
CA LYS A 13 18.92 -9.14 0.68
C LYS A 13 17.69 -8.23 0.79
N THR A 14 17.78 -7.02 0.23
CA THR A 14 16.68 -6.07 0.09
C THR A 14 15.55 -6.62 -0.78
N GLY A 15 15.85 -7.18 -1.95
CA GLY A 15 14.83 -7.73 -2.86
C GLY A 15 14.07 -8.93 -2.27
N TRP A 16 14.71 -9.78 -1.48
CA TRP A 16 14.01 -10.87 -0.78
C TRP A 16 13.14 -10.33 0.37
N LEU A 17 13.69 -9.44 1.21
CA LEU A 17 12.95 -8.81 2.31
C LEU A 17 11.72 -8.03 1.81
N THR A 18 11.84 -7.31 0.70
CA THR A 18 10.72 -6.60 0.08
C THR A 18 9.62 -7.57 -0.33
N LYS A 19 9.94 -8.72 -0.94
CA LYS A 19 8.92 -9.68 -1.35
C LYS A 19 8.14 -10.25 -0.16
N GLU A 20 8.83 -10.62 0.91
CA GLU A 20 8.19 -11.13 2.13
C GLU A 20 7.24 -10.09 2.74
N ILE A 21 7.67 -8.83 2.82
CA ILE A 21 6.84 -7.77 3.41
C ILE A 21 5.69 -7.35 2.48
N MET A 22 5.86 -7.37 1.16
CA MET A 22 4.72 -7.18 0.23
C MET A 22 3.70 -8.32 0.34
N LYS A 23 4.17 -9.54 0.59
CA LYS A 23 3.28 -10.67 0.86
C LYS A 23 2.54 -10.48 2.18
N ASP A 24 3.22 -10.07 3.26
CA ASP A 24 2.56 -9.82 4.55
C ASP A 24 1.57 -8.65 4.48
N LEU A 25 1.84 -7.62 3.68
CA LEU A 25 0.89 -6.54 3.38
C LEU A 25 -0.38 -7.09 2.74
N SER A 26 -0.21 -7.93 1.72
CA SER A 26 -1.33 -8.58 1.03
C SER A 26 -2.13 -9.47 1.98
N ASP A 27 -1.45 -10.28 2.80
CA ASP A 27 -2.09 -11.16 3.75
C ASP A 27 -2.83 -10.38 4.84
N SER A 28 -2.26 -9.29 5.34
CA SER A 28 -2.86 -8.41 6.35
C SER A 28 -4.08 -7.69 5.81
N TYR A 29 -4.03 -7.25 4.54
CA TYR A 29 -5.14 -6.64 3.83
C TYR A 29 -6.30 -7.62 3.62
N MET A 30 -6.00 -8.87 3.25
CA MET A 30 -6.99 -9.90 2.93
C MET A 30 -7.58 -10.61 4.15
N GLU A 31 -6.99 -10.44 5.33
CA GLU A 31 -7.45 -11.06 6.57
C GLU A 31 -8.91 -10.76 7.00
N PRO A 32 -9.49 -9.55 6.85
CA PRO A 32 -10.90 -9.32 7.22
C PRO A 32 -11.85 -10.05 6.26
N TYR A 33 -11.44 -10.29 5.01
CA TYR A 33 -12.20 -11.06 4.02
C TYR A 33 -12.22 -12.57 4.33
N ARG A 34 -11.27 -13.08 5.14
CA ARG A 34 -11.18 -14.51 5.50
C ARG A 34 -12.27 -15.00 6.46
N HIS A 35 -12.92 -14.11 7.22
CA HIS A 35 -13.91 -14.47 8.26
C HIS A 35 -15.36 -14.00 8.00
N VAL A 36 -15.67 -13.64 6.73
CA VAL A 36 -17.01 -13.45 6.12
C VAL A 36 -17.76 -12.14 6.41
N GLN A 37 -18.39 -11.65 5.32
CA GLN A 37 -19.70 -10.98 5.16
C GLN A 37 -19.69 -9.46 4.86
N LYS A 38 -19.80 -9.15 3.55
CA LYS A 38 -20.16 -7.86 2.93
C LYS A 38 -19.83 -6.64 3.79
N LEU A 39 -18.65 -6.08 3.55
CA LEU A 39 -18.31 -4.74 4.00
C LEU A 39 -19.34 -3.78 3.40
N LYS A 40 -20.11 -3.14 4.28
CA LYS A 40 -21.09 -2.13 3.89
C LYS A 40 -20.32 -0.94 3.32
N SER A 41 -20.40 -0.81 2.00
CA SER A 41 -20.23 0.46 1.27
C SER A 41 -21.10 1.50 1.98
N ASP A 42 -20.46 2.42 2.68
CA ASP A 42 -20.87 3.81 3.02
C ASP A 42 -19.91 4.42 4.08
N GLU A 43 -19.02 3.62 4.68
CA GLU A 43 -17.89 4.07 5.51
C GLU A 43 -16.60 3.37 5.07
N LEU A 44 -15.42 3.95 5.35
CA LEU A 44 -14.12 3.51 4.80
C LEU A 44 -13.98 2.01 4.75
N ASP A 45 -13.50 1.51 3.62
CA ASP A 45 -13.19 0.11 3.46
C ASP A 45 -12.17 -0.31 4.56
N PRO A 46 -12.52 -1.24 5.47
CA PRO A 46 -11.60 -1.71 6.50
C PRO A 46 -10.33 -2.37 5.95
N SER A 47 -10.26 -2.58 4.63
CA SER A 47 -9.04 -2.93 3.93
C SER A 47 -8.00 -1.79 3.90
N THR A 48 -8.43 -0.53 3.80
CA THR A 48 -7.54 0.65 3.85
C THR A 48 -7.03 0.89 5.27
N ILE A 49 -7.87 0.61 6.27
CA ILE A 49 -7.50 0.59 7.71
C ILE A 49 -6.30 -0.32 7.96
N ARG A 50 -6.23 -1.45 7.26
CA ARG A 50 -5.17 -2.45 7.41
C ARG A 50 -3.84 -2.04 6.78
N ILE A 51 -3.85 -1.13 5.80
CA ILE A 51 -2.60 -0.62 5.20
C ILE A 51 -1.81 0.19 6.23
N PHE A 52 -2.45 1.12 6.95
CA PHE A 52 -1.76 1.94 7.95
C PHE A 52 -1.29 1.10 9.15
N HIS A 53 -2.08 0.11 9.60
CA HIS A 53 -1.63 -0.84 10.63
C HIS A 53 -0.42 -1.67 10.18
N HIS A 54 -0.38 -2.11 8.93
CA HIS A 54 0.78 -2.80 8.39
C HIS A 54 2.02 -1.87 8.34
N VAL A 55 1.84 -0.61 7.94
CA VAL A 55 2.92 0.38 7.95
C VAL A 55 3.46 0.62 9.36
N GLU A 56 2.58 0.80 10.34
CA GLU A 56 2.94 0.95 11.76
C GLU A 56 3.72 -0.25 12.29
N LYS A 57 3.26 -1.47 11.99
CA LYS A 57 3.94 -2.72 12.36
C LYS A 57 5.35 -2.85 11.77
N TYR A 58 5.55 -2.35 10.54
CA TYR A 58 6.81 -2.48 9.80
C TYR A 58 7.52 -1.16 9.51
N GLN A 59 7.39 -0.15 10.37
CA GLN A 59 7.97 1.20 10.15
C GLN A 59 9.44 1.16 9.70
N ARG A 60 10.27 0.30 10.32
CA ARG A 60 11.70 0.16 9.96
C ARG A 60 11.90 -0.22 8.49
N PHE A 61 11.04 -1.06 7.92
CA PHE A 61 11.09 -1.40 6.51
C PHE A 61 10.70 -0.21 5.64
N TYR A 62 9.60 0.47 5.97
CA TYR A 62 9.15 1.64 5.21
C TYR A 62 10.16 2.80 5.25
N ARG A 63 10.91 2.97 6.36
CA ARG A 63 12.07 3.89 6.42
C ARG A 63 13.14 3.59 5.38
N ILE A 64 13.41 2.30 5.14
CA ILE A 64 14.37 1.89 4.12
C ILE A 64 13.81 2.21 2.75
N ILE A 65 12.58 1.76 2.46
CA ILE A 65 11.93 1.89 1.15
C ILE A 65 11.81 3.35 0.70
N PHE A 66 11.43 4.26 1.61
CA PHE A 66 11.26 5.67 1.29
C PHE A 66 12.52 6.52 1.49
N SER A 67 13.67 5.89 1.78
CA SER A 67 14.92 6.63 1.86
C SER A 67 15.35 7.13 0.47
N LYS A 68 15.95 8.33 0.43
CA LYS A 68 16.33 9.04 -0.81
C LYS A 68 17.24 8.24 -1.75
N TYR A 69 17.94 7.24 -1.24
CA TYR A 69 18.93 6.45 -1.98
C TYR A 69 18.40 5.09 -2.44
N VAL A 70 17.17 4.72 -2.05
CA VAL A 70 16.57 3.48 -2.51
C VAL A 70 16.03 3.65 -3.95
N PRO A 71 16.27 2.68 -4.84
CA PRO A 71 15.79 2.75 -6.21
C PRO A 71 14.27 2.96 -6.30
N MET A 72 13.83 3.83 -7.22
CA MET A 72 12.41 4.11 -7.47
C MET A 72 11.59 2.86 -7.79
N ALA A 73 12.22 1.79 -8.29
CA ALA A 73 11.58 0.50 -8.48
C ALA A 73 10.87 -0.05 -7.22
N TYR A 74 11.35 0.25 -6.02
CA TYR A 74 10.71 -0.19 -4.77
C TYR A 74 9.42 0.57 -4.48
N TYR A 75 9.36 1.87 -4.82
CA TYR A 75 8.11 2.63 -4.79
C TYR A 75 7.10 2.00 -5.75
N TYR A 76 7.50 1.71 -6.99
CA TYR A 76 6.61 1.11 -7.97
C TYR A 76 6.11 -0.28 -7.54
N LEU A 77 6.96 -1.10 -6.89
CA LEU A 77 6.52 -2.37 -6.32
C LEU A 77 5.44 -2.20 -5.26
N LEU A 78 5.60 -1.22 -4.36
CA LEU A 78 4.60 -0.93 -3.34
C LEU A 78 3.32 -0.33 -3.95
N PHE A 79 3.45 0.55 -4.93
CA PHE A 79 2.33 1.08 -5.70
C PHE A 79 1.53 -0.01 -6.41
N ASP A 80 2.20 -0.89 -7.15
CA ASP A 80 1.56 -1.99 -7.85
C ASP A 80 0.81 -2.89 -6.87
N GLN A 81 1.42 -3.17 -5.71
CA GLN A 81 0.80 -3.99 -4.67
C GLN A 81 -0.45 -3.32 -4.09
N VAL A 82 -0.38 -2.06 -3.66
CA VAL A 82 -1.53 -1.33 -3.09
C VAL A 82 -2.63 -1.14 -4.14
N ASN A 83 -2.26 -0.76 -5.36
CA ASN A 83 -3.20 -0.59 -6.47
C ASN A 83 -3.92 -1.90 -6.83
N GLN A 84 -3.23 -3.05 -6.78
CA GLN A 84 -3.86 -4.35 -6.98
C GLN A 84 -4.86 -4.68 -5.88
N LEU A 85 -4.52 -4.41 -4.62
CA LEU A 85 -5.40 -4.63 -3.48
C LEU A 85 -6.70 -3.80 -3.61
N LEU A 86 -6.57 -2.50 -3.91
CA LEU A 86 -7.71 -1.62 -4.12
C LEU A 86 -8.58 -2.03 -5.33
N ASN A 87 -7.95 -2.40 -6.45
CA ASN A 87 -8.68 -2.88 -7.63
C ASN A 87 -9.46 -4.18 -7.36
N GLN A 88 -8.96 -5.05 -6.47
CA GLN A 88 -9.65 -6.28 -6.09
C GLN A 88 -10.87 -6.01 -5.20
N ASP A 89 -10.84 -4.94 -4.42
CA ASP A 89 -11.94 -4.56 -3.51
C ASP A 89 -13.05 -3.76 -4.19
N ILE A 90 -12.79 -3.12 -5.34
CA ILE A 90 -13.75 -2.31 -6.12
C ILE A 90 -14.82 -3.17 -6.84
N ASP A 91 -15.25 -4.28 -6.25
CA ASP A 91 -16.08 -5.31 -6.87
C ASP A 91 -17.43 -4.78 -7.44
N GLN A 92 -17.57 -4.87 -8.78
CA GLN A 92 -18.76 -4.91 -9.66
C GLN A 92 -19.88 -3.86 -9.56
N LYS A 93 -19.97 -3.02 -8.52
CA LYS A 93 -21.13 -2.12 -8.32
C LYS A 93 -21.11 -0.85 -9.18
N HIS A 94 -19.94 -0.43 -9.67
CA HIS A 94 -19.76 0.86 -10.33
C HIS A 94 -18.97 0.73 -11.64
N GLN A 95 -19.50 -0.02 -12.62
CA GLN A 95 -18.93 -0.14 -13.98
C GLN A 95 -18.93 1.18 -14.79
N SER A 96 -19.22 2.34 -14.20
CA SER A 96 -19.31 3.61 -14.91
C SER A 96 -18.02 4.46 -14.87
N TYR A 97 -17.04 4.13 -14.02
CA TYR A 97 -15.75 4.81 -13.94
C TYR A 97 -14.61 3.92 -14.43
N ASN A 98 -13.52 4.52 -14.95
CA ASN A 98 -12.29 3.79 -15.23
C ASN A 98 -11.67 3.33 -13.91
N THR A 99 -12.10 2.17 -13.42
CA THR A 99 -11.74 1.58 -12.12
C THR A 99 -10.24 1.55 -11.91
N ASN A 100 -9.45 1.25 -12.95
CA ASN A 100 -7.99 1.26 -12.88
C ASN A 100 -7.42 2.64 -12.53
N MET A 101 -7.96 3.71 -13.13
CA MET A 101 -7.53 5.08 -12.86
C MET A 101 -7.92 5.51 -11.43
N PHE A 102 -9.12 5.14 -10.99
CA PHE A 102 -9.60 5.43 -9.65
C PHE A 102 -8.76 4.73 -8.57
N SER A 103 -8.46 3.44 -8.75
CA SER A 103 -7.57 2.69 -7.86
C SER A 103 -6.15 3.26 -7.86
N ALA A 104 -5.63 3.64 -9.03
CA ALA A 104 -4.31 4.26 -9.12
C ALA A 104 -4.26 5.62 -8.41
N TYR A 105 -5.33 6.41 -8.51
CA TYR A 105 -5.46 7.68 -7.78
C TYR A 105 -5.48 7.43 -6.26
N GLN A 106 -6.34 6.55 -5.77
CA GLN A 106 -6.42 6.21 -4.35
C GLN A 106 -5.11 5.62 -3.81
N ALA A 107 -4.47 4.72 -4.57
CA ALA A 107 -3.18 4.15 -4.19
C ALA A 107 -2.12 5.25 -4.02
N ASN A 108 -2.03 6.21 -4.95
CA ASN A 108 -1.09 7.32 -4.83
C ASN A 108 -1.42 8.25 -3.66
N ALA A 109 -2.70 8.48 -3.35
CA ALA A 109 -3.10 9.26 -2.18
C ALA A 109 -2.63 8.61 -0.88
N ILE A 110 -2.89 7.31 -0.71
CA ILE A 110 -2.45 6.53 0.47
C ILE A 110 -0.92 6.53 0.57
N LEU A 111 -0.21 6.30 -0.55
CA LEU A 111 1.25 6.34 -0.54
C LEU A 111 1.81 7.72 -0.22
N GLY A 112 1.17 8.79 -0.70
CA GLY A 112 1.51 10.17 -0.34
C GLY A 112 1.41 10.39 1.17
N MET A 113 0.33 9.94 1.79
CA MET A 113 0.17 9.99 3.25
C MET A 113 1.25 9.19 3.99
N ILE A 114 1.56 7.97 3.54
CA ILE A 114 2.60 7.14 4.16
C ILE A 114 3.99 7.78 4.04
N ILE A 115 4.30 8.39 2.90
CA ILE A 115 5.58 9.09 2.70
C ILE A 115 5.68 10.28 3.65
N GLU A 116 4.61 11.05 3.80
CA GLU A 116 4.59 12.19 4.72
C GLU A 116 4.66 11.73 6.19
N TRP A 117 3.92 10.68 6.55
CA TRP A 117 4.00 10.04 7.86
C TRP A 117 5.42 9.55 8.18
N HIS A 118 6.12 8.98 7.20
CA HIS A 118 7.52 8.63 7.30
C HIS A 118 8.44 9.85 7.54
N ARG A 119 8.20 10.98 6.85
CA ARG A 119 8.99 12.22 7.03
C ARG A 119 8.81 12.83 8.41
N GLN A 120 7.68 12.56 9.04
CA GLN A 120 7.36 12.94 10.42
C GLN A 120 7.78 11.87 11.43
N ASP A 121 8.66 10.94 11.04
CA ASP A 121 9.16 9.85 11.88
C ASP A 121 8.07 8.92 12.44
N PHE A 122 6.93 8.81 11.76
CA PHE A 122 5.76 8.06 12.19
C PHE A 122 5.23 8.47 13.57
N GLN A 123 5.08 9.78 13.80
CA GLN A 123 4.58 10.32 15.07
C GLN A 123 3.12 9.94 15.39
N GLN A 124 2.27 9.86 14.37
CA GLN A 124 0.88 9.43 14.49
C GLN A 124 0.79 7.91 14.59
N THR A 125 -0.30 7.42 15.18
CA THR A 125 -0.71 6.02 15.19
C THR A 125 -1.43 5.64 13.88
N ALA A 126 -1.52 4.36 13.58
CA ALA A 126 -2.29 3.88 12.43
C ALA A 126 -3.76 4.30 12.49
N ALA A 127 -4.36 4.35 13.69
CA ALA A 127 -5.74 4.80 13.88
C ALA A 127 -5.92 6.28 13.51
N GLU A 128 -5.03 7.15 13.98
CA GLU A 128 -5.05 8.59 13.63
C GLU A 128 -4.82 8.81 12.12
N MET A 129 -3.98 8.00 11.48
CA MET A 129 -3.79 8.06 10.02
C MET A 129 -5.05 7.66 9.24
N ASN A 130 -5.83 6.71 9.77
CA ASN A 130 -7.12 6.35 9.20
C ASN A 130 -8.11 7.51 9.31
N GLU A 131 -8.21 8.13 10.48
CA GLU A 131 -9.05 9.31 10.71
C GLU A 131 -8.71 10.44 9.73
N LEU A 132 -7.43 10.75 9.55
CA LEU A 132 -6.98 11.75 8.58
C LEU A 132 -7.39 11.40 7.14
N LEU A 133 -7.33 10.13 6.75
CA LEU A 133 -7.78 9.72 5.41
C LEU A 133 -9.30 9.93 5.26
N VAL A 134 -10.09 9.61 6.29
CA VAL A 134 -11.54 9.85 6.32
C VAL A 134 -11.84 11.32 6.09
N GLU A 135 -11.17 12.19 6.83
CA GLU A 135 -11.34 13.64 6.73
C GLU A 135 -10.99 14.16 5.34
N ILE A 136 -9.88 13.69 4.75
CA ILE A 136 -9.46 14.09 3.40
C ILE A 136 -10.51 13.67 2.37
N LEU A 137 -11.01 12.44 2.43
CA LEU A 137 -12.01 11.94 1.49
C LEU A 137 -13.35 12.69 1.62
N ASN A 138 -13.81 12.92 2.85
CA ASN A 138 -15.06 13.64 3.10
C ASN A 138 -14.96 15.14 2.76
N SER A 139 -13.78 15.75 2.88
CA SER A 139 -13.57 17.15 2.52
C SER A 139 -13.70 17.43 1.01
N HIS A 140 -13.54 16.39 0.17
CA HIS A 140 -13.74 16.48 -1.28
C HIS A 140 -15.22 16.45 -1.70
N ASP A 141 -16.13 15.97 -0.85
CA ASP A 141 -17.59 15.93 -1.13
C ASP A 141 -18.29 17.28 -0.88
N HIS A 142 -17.57 18.28 -0.36
CA HIS A 142 -18.10 19.60 0.00
C HIS A 142 -17.63 20.75 -0.92
N GLN A 143 -16.99 20.44 -2.07
CA GLN A 143 -16.60 21.42 -3.12
C GLN A 143 -17.33 21.14 -4.43
#